data_AF-A0A8J7FPT5-F1
#
_entry.id   AF-A0A8J7FPT5-F1
#
_cell.length_a   1.000
_cell.length_b   1.000
_cell.length_c   1.000
_cell.angle_alpha   90.00
_cell.angle_beta   90.00
_cell.angle_gamma   90.00
#
_symmetry.space_group_name_H-M   'P 1'
#
loop_
_entity.id
_entity.type
_entity.pdbx_description
1 polymer ?
#
loop_
_entity_poly.entity_id
_entity_poly.type
_entity_poly.pdbx_seq_one_letter_code
_entity_poly.pdbx_strand_id
1 'polypeptide(L)'
;MIFDSLHLVYGLLVIILIFGGIIAFLRFLFATIYATGNSQDTVLLNLMEQAGIPNWQILQQKSGVSSTVIWLLRDGQGDSVKLCELADVAKALLLPLPVFLEKLDLVK
;
A
#
# COMPACT_ATOMS: atom_id res chain seq x y z
N MET A 1 -40.25 -37.16 -3.55
CA MET A 1 -39.60 -36.14 -4.40
C MET A 1 -39.41 -34.78 -3.71
N ILE A 2 -40.29 -34.35 -2.78
CA ILE A 2 -40.16 -33.05 -2.07
C ILE A 2 -39.01 -33.06 -1.03
N PHE A 3 -38.75 -34.20 -0.37
CA PHE A 3 -37.69 -34.33 0.64
C PHE A 3 -36.28 -34.20 0.06
N ASP A 4 -36.02 -34.73 -1.14
CA ASP A 4 -34.73 -34.57 -1.83
C ASP A 4 -34.44 -33.10 -2.18
N SER A 5 -35.47 -32.36 -2.58
CA SER A 5 -35.36 -30.93 -2.89
C SER A 5 -35.04 -30.10 -1.64
N LEU A 6 -35.60 -30.47 -0.48
CA LEU A 6 -35.35 -29.77 0.77
C LEU A 6 -33.89 -29.92 1.23
N HIS A 7 -33.36 -31.15 1.19
CA HIS A 7 -31.95 -31.42 1.51
C HIS A 7 -30.98 -30.74 0.53
N LEU A 8 -31.34 -30.66 -0.75
CA LEU A 8 -30.58 -29.91 -1.76
C LEU A 8 -30.52 -28.41 -1.42
N VAL A 9 -31.65 -27.80 -1.05
CA VAL A 9 -31.72 -26.37 -0.67
C VAL A 9 -30.90 -26.10 0.59
N TYR A 10 -31.00 -26.95 1.62
CA TYR A 10 -30.18 -26.82 2.82
C TYR A 10 -28.68 -26.97 2.53
N GLY A 11 -28.29 -27.94 1.69
CA GLY A 11 -26.90 -28.09 1.25
C GLY A 11 -26.37 -26.84 0.55
N LEU A 12 -27.17 -26.25 -0.34
CA LEU A 12 -26.82 -25.03 -1.06
C LEU A 12 -26.67 -23.82 -0.13
N LEU A 13 -27.55 -23.67 0.86
CA LEU A 13 -27.47 -22.60 1.87
C LEU A 13 -26.22 -22.70 2.73
N VAL A 14 -25.84 -23.91 3.16
CA VAL A 14 -24.61 -24.13 3.93
C VAL A 14 -23.38 -23.77 3.10
N ILE A 15 -23.36 -24.16 1.82
CA ILE A 15 -22.27 -23.79 0.89
C ILE A 15 -22.16 -22.27 0.77
N ILE A 16 -23.27 -21.57 0.53
CA ILE A 16 -23.27 -20.09 0.42
C ILE A 16 -22.76 -19.43 1.70
N LEU A 17 -23.17 -19.92 2.88
CA LEU A 17 -22.69 -19.40 4.16
C LEU A 17 -21.19 -19.61 4.36
N ILE A 18 -20.68 -20.80 4.01
CA ILE A 18 -19.24 -21.11 4.09
C ILE A 18 -18.45 -20.18 3.15
N PHE A 19 -18.86 -20.05 1.89
CA PHE A 19 -18.19 -19.15 0.94
C PHE A 19 -18.28 -17.69 1.37
N GLY A 20 -19.42 -17.23 1.88
CA GLY A 20 -19.57 -15.88 2.43
C GLY A 20 -18.63 -15.61 3.61
N GLY A 21 -18.50 -16.59 4.51
CA GLY A 21 -17.55 -16.54 5.62
C GLY A 21 -16.09 -16.47 5.16
N ILE A 22 -15.70 -17.30 4.19
CA ILE A 22 -14.35 -17.29 3.61
C ILE A 22 -14.04 -15.94 2.97
N ILE A 23 -14.98 -15.37 2.19
CA ILE A 23 -14.80 -14.06 1.54
C ILE A 23 -14.62 -12.96 2.59
N ALA A 24 -15.43 -12.95 3.65
CA ALA A 24 -15.31 -11.97 4.72
C ALA A 24 -13.98 -12.11 5.48
N PHE A 25 -13.55 -13.34 5.75
CA PHE A 25 -12.28 -13.62 6.41
C PHE A 25 -11.07 -13.21 5.56
N LEU A 26 -11.10 -13.51 4.25
CA LEU A 26 -10.05 -13.06 3.33
C LEU A 26 -10.00 -11.52 3.26
N ARG A 27 -11.16 -10.85 3.17
CA ARG A 27 -11.22 -9.39 3.24
C ARG A 27 -10.61 -8.84 4.53
N PHE A 28 -10.89 -9.49 5.67
CA PHE A 28 -10.33 -9.12 6.95
C PHE A 28 -8.81 -9.34 7.01
N LEU A 29 -8.30 -10.46 6.49
CA LEU A 29 -6.87 -10.72 6.40
C LEU A 29 -6.16 -9.70 5.51
N PHE A 30 -6.72 -9.39 4.33
CA PHE A 30 -6.17 -8.34 3.48
C PHE A 30 -6.21 -6.99 4.19
N ALA A 31 -7.33 -6.58 4.77
CA ALA A 31 -7.40 -5.31 5.51
C ALA A 31 -6.38 -5.24 6.65
N THR A 32 -6.17 -6.34 7.38
CA THR A 32 -5.18 -6.41 8.47
C THR A 32 -3.75 -6.35 7.95
N ILE A 33 -3.43 -7.08 6.87
CA ILE A 33 -2.10 -7.07 6.24
C ILE A 33 -1.82 -5.71 5.57
N TYR A 34 -2.81 -5.09 4.93
CA TYR A 34 -2.70 -3.75 4.35
C TYR A 34 -2.60 -2.67 5.44
N ALA A 35 -3.27 -2.84 6.59
CA ALA A 35 -3.10 -1.97 7.75
C ALA A 35 -1.76 -2.19 8.48
N THR A 36 -1.18 -3.38 8.33
CA THR A 36 0.22 -3.69 8.70
C THR A 36 1.19 -3.28 7.58
N GLY A 37 0.65 -2.84 6.44
CA GLY A 37 1.41 -2.29 5.32
C GLY A 37 2.12 -1.04 5.81
N ASN A 38 3.41 -0.95 5.48
CA ASN A 38 4.27 0.04 6.08
C ASN A 38 3.67 1.45 5.96
N SER A 39 3.48 2.12 7.09
CA SER A 39 2.88 3.47 7.17
C SER A 39 3.55 4.45 6.19
N GLN A 40 4.85 4.27 5.96
CA GLN A 40 5.65 5.06 5.03
C GLN A 40 5.27 4.83 3.57
N ASP A 41 4.96 3.58 3.16
CA ASP A 41 4.46 3.29 1.81
C ASP A 41 3.15 4.05 1.53
N THR A 42 2.25 4.09 2.52
CA THR A 42 0.99 4.83 2.42
C THR A 42 1.22 6.35 2.33
N VAL A 43 2.14 6.89 3.13
CA VAL A 43 2.53 8.31 3.05
C VAL A 43 3.09 8.64 1.67
N LEU A 44 4.02 7.84 1.16
CA LEU A 44 4.63 8.03 -0.15
C LEU A 44 3.60 7.92 -1.28
N LEU A 45 2.66 6.98 -1.21
CA LEU A 45 1.56 6.88 -2.18
C LEU A 45 0.68 8.13 -2.19
N ASN A 46 0.31 8.64 -1.01
CA ASN A 46 -0.48 9.87 -0.90
C ASN A 46 0.29 11.08 -1.48
N LEU A 47 1.60 11.15 -1.26
CA LEU A 47 2.43 12.21 -1.84
C LEU A 47 2.54 12.10 -3.36
N MET A 48 2.65 10.88 -3.88
CA MET A 48 2.63 10.64 -5.32
C MET A 48 1.29 11.03 -5.94
N GLU A 49 0.17 10.71 -5.30
CA GLU A 49 -1.17 11.12 -5.75
C GLU A 49 -1.28 12.65 -5.81
N GLN A 50 -0.83 13.35 -4.78
CA GLN A 50 -0.78 14.83 -4.74
C GLN A 50 0.11 15.42 -5.85
N ALA A 51 1.20 14.74 -6.20
CA ALA A 51 2.11 15.14 -7.26
C ALA A 51 1.66 14.68 -8.66
N GLY A 52 0.53 13.98 -8.79
CA GLY A 52 0.05 13.42 -10.06
C GLY A 52 0.93 12.30 -10.62
N ILE A 53 1.66 11.58 -9.77
CA ILE A 53 2.52 10.45 -10.14
C ILE A 53 1.74 9.14 -9.95
N PRO A 54 1.42 8.40 -11.02
CA PRO A 54 0.49 7.28 -10.93
C PRO A 54 1.14 5.97 -10.48
N ASN A 55 2.49 5.87 -10.48
CA ASN A 55 3.19 4.65 -10.07
C ASN A 55 4.66 4.90 -9.70
N TRP A 56 5.26 3.92 -9.02
CA TRP A 56 6.63 3.95 -8.52
C TRP A 56 7.69 4.05 -9.63
N GLN A 57 7.41 3.48 -10.81
CA GLN A 57 8.32 3.55 -11.94
C GLN A 57 8.46 4.98 -12.45
N ILE A 58 7.36 5.74 -12.51
CA ILE A 58 7.38 7.15 -12.89
C ILE A 58 8.05 8.00 -11.81
N LEU A 59 7.83 7.69 -10.52
CA LEU A 59 8.57 8.35 -9.43
C LEU A 59 10.07 8.14 -9.60
N GLN A 60 10.50 6.90 -9.84
CA GLN A 60 11.90 6.55 -10.07
C GLN A 60 12.47 7.28 -11.29
N GLN A 61 11.75 7.32 -12.41
CA GLN A 61 12.18 8.03 -13.61
C GLN A 61 12.31 9.54 -13.40
N LYS A 62 11.39 10.15 -12.64
CA LYS A 62 11.40 11.60 -12.37
C LYS A 62 12.47 12.00 -11.37
N SER A 63 12.72 11.17 -10.36
CA SER A 63 13.74 11.42 -9.33
C SER A 63 15.13 10.98 -9.76
N GLY A 64 15.26 10.05 -10.71
CA GLY A 64 16.54 9.53 -11.16
C GLY A 64 17.24 8.63 -10.15
N VAL A 65 16.59 8.31 -9.02
CA VAL A 65 17.17 7.44 -7.98
C VAL A 65 17.06 5.96 -8.36
N SER A 66 17.86 5.13 -7.69
CA SER A 66 17.82 3.68 -7.89
C SER A 66 16.51 3.08 -7.37
N SER A 67 16.12 1.92 -7.90
CA SER A 67 14.99 1.15 -7.38
C SER A 67 15.18 0.77 -5.90
N THR A 68 16.42 0.54 -5.47
CA THR A 68 16.77 0.28 -4.07
C THR A 68 16.37 1.44 -3.17
N VAL A 69 16.63 2.68 -3.58
CA VAL A 69 16.22 3.88 -2.81
C VAL A 69 14.71 3.93 -2.67
N ILE A 70 13.96 3.71 -3.75
CA ILE A 70 12.50 3.67 -3.69
C ILE A 70 12.02 2.58 -2.72
N TRP A 71 12.63 1.41 -2.73
CA TRP A 71 12.31 0.34 -1.77
C TRP A 71 12.62 0.73 -0.33
N LEU A 72 13.79 1.31 -0.05
CA LEU A 72 14.16 1.76 1.29
C LEU A 72 13.16 2.79 1.84
N LEU A 73 12.72 3.72 1.00
CA LEU A 73 11.70 4.71 1.38
C LEU A 73 10.36 4.05 1.68
N ARG A 74 9.94 3.10 0.84
CA ARG A 74 8.70 2.34 1.03
C ARG A 74 8.73 1.41 2.23
N ASP A 75 9.91 0.96 2.66
CA ASP A 75 10.16 0.16 3.86
C ASP A 75 10.47 1.02 5.10
N GLY A 76 10.39 2.35 4.98
CA GLY A 76 10.56 3.28 6.10
C GLY A 76 12.00 3.39 6.59
N GLN A 77 12.94 2.90 5.80
CA GLN A 77 14.38 2.98 6.04
C GLN A 77 14.97 4.24 5.41
N GLY A 78 14.24 5.37 5.48
CA GLY A 78 14.66 6.65 4.91
C GLY A 78 15.97 7.17 5.47
N ASP A 79 16.31 6.82 6.72
CA ASP A 79 17.61 7.13 7.36
C ASP A 79 18.81 6.46 6.66
N SER A 80 18.56 5.38 5.91
CA SER A 80 19.60 4.66 5.15
C SER A 80 19.84 5.27 3.76
N VAL A 81 19.02 6.25 3.36
CA VAL A 81 19.07 6.91 2.05
C VAL A 81 19.90 8.18 2.16
N LYS A 82 20.71 8.48 1.14
CA LYS A 82 21.52 9.70 1.15
C LYS A 82 20.61 10.92 1.05
N LEU A 83 20.98 12.00 1.74
CA LEU A 83 20.21 13.26 1.72
C LEU A 83 20.02 13.82 0.30
N CYS A 84 21.00 13.65 -0.59
CA CYS A 84 20.86 14.06 -2.00
C CYS A 84 19.78 13.25 -2.73
N GLU A 85 19.71 11.94 -2.51
CA GLU A 85 18.69 11.07 -3.10
C GLU A 85 17.29 11.39 -2.53
N LEU A 86 17.19 11.71 -1.23
CA LEU A 86 15.96 12.24 -0.62
C LEU A 86 15.53 13.56 -1.26
N ALA A 87 16.49 14.45 -1.56
CA ALA A 87 16.22 15.72 -2.23
C ALA A 87 15.71 15.52 -3.66
N ASP A 88 16.26 14.57 -4.39
CA ASP A 88 15.84 14.23 -5.76
C ASP A 88 14.42 13.66 -5.77
N VAL A 89 14.07 12.81 -4.80
CA VAL A 89 12.70 12.29 -4.63
C VAL A 89 11.73 13.40 -4.22
N ALA A 90 12.09 14.25 -3.25
CA ALA A 90 11.27 15.40 -2.86
C ALA A 90 10.99 16.33 -4.04
N LYS A 91 12.01 16.61 -4.85
CA LYS A 91 11.90 17.42 -6.07
C LYS A 91 10.98 16.77 -7.11
N ALA A 92 11.07 15.45 -7.30
CA ALA A 92 10.17 14.71 -8.19
C ALA A 92 8.71 14.79 -7.74
N LEU A 93 8.47 14.84 -6.42
CA LEU A 93 7.17 15.02 -5.80
C LEU A 93 6.73 16.50 -5.71
N LEU A 94 7.52 17.44 -6.24
CA LEU A 94 7.26 18.88 -6.18
C LEU A 94 7.12 19.40 -4.73
N LEU A 95 7.83 18.78 -3.79
CA LEU A 95 7.82 19.12 -2.38
C LEU A 95 9.15 19.74 -1.95
N PRO A 96 9.13 20.74 -1.04
CA PRO A 96 10.33 21.16 -0.35
C PRO A 96 10.93 20.00 0.44
N LEU A 97 12.26 19.82 0.37
CA LEU A 97 12.96 18.76 1.10
C LEU A 97 12.61 18.72 2.61
N PRO A 98 12.57 19.85 3.35
CA PRO A 98 12.21 19.81 4.77
C PRO A 98 10.82 19.22 5.03
N VAL A 99 9.85 19.56 4.19
CA VAL A 99 8.46 19.04 4.29
C VAL A 99 8.42 17.56 3.96
N PHE A 100 9.21 17.12 2.99
CA PHE A 100 9.33 15.70 2.66
C PHE A 100 9.92 14.89 3.82
N LEU A 101 10.97 15.40 4.47
CA LEU A 101 11.61 14.75 5.61
C LEU A 101 10.67 14.66 6.83
N GLU A 102 9.92 15.75 7.11
CA GLU A 102 8.91 15.78 8.18
C GLU A 102 7.81 14.73 7.93
N LYS A 103 7.32 14.64 6.68
CA LYS A 103 6.29 13.65 6.32
C LYS A 103 6.76 12.21 6.46
N LEU A 104 8.05 11.95 6.27
CA LEU A 104 8.64 10.63 6.46
C LEU A 104 9.09 10.37 7.90
N ASP A 105 8.84 11.29 8.85
CA ASP A 105 9.29 11.21 10.25
C ASP A 105 10.82 11.06 10.39
N LEU A 106 11.58 11.58 9.41
CA LEU A 106 13.05 11.54 9.42
C LEU A 106 13.66 12.73 10.17
N VAL A 107 12.88 13.79 10.34
CA VAL A 107 13.26 15.00 11.08
C VAL A 107 12.05 15.49 11.85
N LYS A 108 12.24 15.84 13.13
CA LYS A 108 11.23 16.39 14.02
C LYS A 108 11.28 17.92 14.06
#